data_AF-W2PEM9-F1
#
_entry.id   AF-W2PEM9-F1
#
_cell.length_a   1.000
_cell.length_b   1.000
_cell.length_c   1.000
_cell.angle_alpha   90.00
_cell.angle_beta   90.00
_cell.angle_gamma   90.00
#
_symmetry.space_group_name_H-M   'P 1'
#
loop_
_entity.id
_entity.type
_entity.pdbx_description
1 polymer ?
#
loop_
_entity_poly.entity_id
_entity_poly.type
_entity_poly.pdbx_seq_one_letter_code
_entity_poly.pdbx_strand_id
1 'polypeptide(L)'
;MSAPQPTPRNVYQGDEDRSELHIVFSMSCDQGRRVPLQTILQYSAVAVGQRGPITQILSGCTDSQREEVMREPTLYYDFRRHFTPSYSPHPTPNVTDYYTPYNKPFALRHFLRNAQPPVKHDIIALIDGDMVFFKPLEVNTGRNMTKYYHGKRHLSTVNDTVADGVAIAQDWYNYLNIGWYADAYRAKLEAICTGKPCMNVTRNDAREYYSSTGPPYIMTRHDMELMVDDYCDFVVQGRRVDDAWMVEMFAYTLAVANHGIKHTLLTNLGATHPKLALNQREYWDFVDETLPNPCEDSSAVVMPSDPPVGIHYCQKYGFVEGYHKGHYYYKYDLPETLVNCDSPLLKVPPASDWDTLEQTTPRELLVQKRHEVWIECSTTKVVNQAMIKYKQRSCSNGYSTEQSIEMVKL
;
A
#
# COMPACT_ATOMS: atom_id res chain seq x y z
N MET A 1 -34.76 5.50 -41.15
CA MET A 1 -33.70 6.00 -40.23
C MET A 1 -33.39 4.86 -39.28
N SER A 2 -32.27 4.18 -39.48
CA SER A 2 -31.86 3.10 -38.59
C SER A 2 -31.40 3.70 -37.26
N ALA A 3 -31.92 3.19 -36.15
CA ALA A 3 -31.45 3.57 -34.82
C ALA A 3 -29.93 3.32 -34.72
N PRO A 4 -29.15 4.26 -34.13
CA PRO A 4 -27.73 4.03 -33.93
C PRO A 4 -27.54 2.79 -33.07
N GLN A 5 -26.73 1.85 -33.56
CA GLN A 5 -26.32 0.68 -32.78
C GLN A 5 -25.63 1.16 -31.49
N PRO A 6 -25.94 0.57 -30.33
CA PRO A 6 -25.23 0.89 -29.10
C PRO A 6 -23.75 0.56 -29.30
N THR A 7 -22.88 1.57 -29.13
CA THR A 7 -21.44 1.39 -29.10
C THR A 7 -21.11 0.33 -28.05
N PRO A 8 -20.29 -0.69 -28.35
CA PRO A 8 -19.87 -1.66 -27.34
C PRO A 8 -19.26 -0.90 -26.16
N ARG A 9 -19.82 -1.04 -24.96
CA ARG A 9 -19.19 -0.49 -23.75
C ARG A 9 -17.81 -1.10 -23.62
N ASN A 10 -16.78 -0.27 -23.49
CA ASN A 10 -15.44 -0.73 -23.20
C ASN A 10 -15.45 -1.51 -21.88
N VAL A 11 -14.84 -2.70 -21.86
CA VAL A 11 -14.71 -3.51 -20.64
C VAL A 11 -13.85 -2.76 -19.60
N TYR A 12 -12.96 -1.89 -20.07
CA TYR A 12 -12.07 -1.04 -19.27
C TYR A 12 -12.66 0.36 -19.08
N GLN A 13 -13.63 0.47 -18.17
CA GLN A 13 -14.33 1.72 -17.87
C GLN A 13 -13.43 2.82 -17.32
N GLY A 14 -12.31 2.47 -16.68
CA GLY A 14 -11.33 3.42 -16.17
C GLY A 14 -10.63 4.21 -17.28
N ASP A 15 -10.50 3.65 -18.48
CA ASP A 15 -9.95 4.38 -19.64
C ASP A 15 -10.87 5.54 -20.08
N GLU A 16 -12.15 5.53 -19.67
CA GLU A 16 -13.16 6.52 -20.08
C GLU A 16 -13.48 7.54 -18.99
N ASP A 17 -13.02 7.32 -17.76
CA ASP A 17 -13.39 8.17 -16.61
C ASP A 17 -12.53 9.44 -16.49
N ARG A 18 -11.55 9.65 -17.38
CA ARG A 18 -10.63 10.80 -17.37
C ARG A 18 -9.72 10.87 -16.14
N SER A 19 -9.60 9.80 -15.35
CA SER A 19 -8.51 9.67 -14.39
C SER A 19 -7.18 9.62 -15.13
N GLU A 20 -6.19 10.35 -14.64
CA GLU A 20 -4.81 10.24 -15.12
C GLU A 20 -4.02 9.18 -14.33
N LEU A 21 -4.61 8.62 -13.27
CA LEU A 21 -4.00 7.70 -12.33
C LEU A 21 -4.36 6.24 -12.62
N HIS A 22 -3.34 5.39 -12.69
CA HIS A 22 -3.45 3.92 -12.67
C HIS A 22 -2.77 3.38 -11.43
N ILE A 23 -3.55 2.78 -10.52
CA ILE A 23 -3.01 2.14 -9.32
C ILE A 23 -2.54 0.72 -9.66
N VAL A 24 -1.33 0.37 -9.25
CA VAL A 24 -0.77 -0.96 -9.43
C VAL A 24 -0.22 -1.48 -8.12
N PHE A 25 -0.36 -2.79 -7.88
CA PHE A 25 0.26 -3.47 -6.75
C PHE A 25 0.67 -4.88 -7.16
N SER A 26 1.74 -5.40 -6.56
CA SER A 26 2.27 -6.72 -6.87
C SER A 26 2.05 -7.71 -5.72
N MET A 27 1.70 -8.95 -6.05
CA MET A 27 1.65 -10.07 -5.11
C MET A 27 2.22 -11.33 -5.78
N SER A 28 2.66 -12.29 -4.96
CA SER A 28 3.00 -13.62 -5.50
C SER A 28 1.72 -14.46 -5.62
N CYS A 29 1.65 -15.35 -6.61
CA CYS A 29 0.45 -16.16 -6.86
C CYS A 29 0.09 -17.06 -5.68
N ASP A 30 1.13 -17.60 -5.05
CA ASP A 30 1.13 -18.47 -3.87
C ASP A 30 1.18 -17.68 -2.55
N GLN A 31 1.08 -16.35 -2.59
CA GLN A 31 1.10 -15.54 -1.38
C GLN A 31 -0.11 -15.87 -0.50
N GLY A 32 0.16 -16.26 0.75
CA GLY A 32 -0.87 -16.45 1.76
C GLY A 32 -1.76 -15.23 1.90
N ARG A 33 -3.07 -15.44 2.07
CA ARG A 33 -4.11 -14.39 2.19
C ARG A 33 -4.19 -13.43 1.00
N ARG A 34 -3.68 -13.81 -0.19
CA ARG A 34 -3.78 -13.00 -1.41
C ARG A 34 -5.22 -12.55 -1.69
N VAL A 35 -6.17 -13.49 -1.65
CA VAL A 35 -7.57 -13.22 -1.99
C VAL A 35 -8.23 -12.27 -0.99
N PRO A 36 -8.15 -12.49 0.35
CA PRO A 36 -8.59 -11.49 1.33
C PRO A 36 -8.00 -10.09 1.10
N LEU A 37 -6.68 -9.97 0.95
CA LEU A 37 -6.00 -8.68 0.83
C LEU A 37 -6.41 -7.90 -0.43
N GLN A 38 -6.43 -8.53 -1.61
CA GLN A 38 -6.90 -7.85 -2.83
C GLN A 38 -8.38 -7.41 -2.71
N THR A 39 -9.18 -8.16 -1.95
CA THR A 39 -10.61 -7.92 -1.84
C THR A 39 -10.85 -6.73 -0.90
N ILE A 40 -10.09 -6.63 0.20
CA ILE A 40 -10.08 -5.48 1.10
C ILE A 40 -9.67 -4.21 0.34
N LEU A 41 -8.58 -4.28 -0.43
CA LEU A 41 -8.11 -3.15 -1.23
C LEU A 41 -9.17 -2.70 -2.24
N GLN A 42 -9.72 -3.62 -3.04
CA GLN A 42 -10.79 -3.32 -3.99
C GLN A 42 -12.03 -2.71 -3.32
N TYR A 43 -12.46 -3.29 -2.20
CA TYR A 43 -13.64 -2.80 -1.49
C TYR A 43 -13.41 -1.38 -0.95
N SER A 44 -12.26 -1.14 -0.30
CA SER A 44 -11.94 0.18 0.24
C SER A 44 -11.83 1.24 -0.87
N ALA A 45 -11.26 0.88 -2.03
CA ALA A 45 -11.25 1.74 -3.21
C ALA A 45 -12.66 2.10 -3.71
N VAL A 46 -13.60 1.14 -3.72
CA VAL A 46 -15.02 1.43 -4.01
C VAL A 46 -15.61 2.37 -2.96
N ALA A 47 -15.39 2.10 -1.68
CA ALA A 47 -15.98 2.83 -0.56
C ALA A 47 -15.59 4.32 -0.55
N VAL A 48 -14.36 4.63 -0.93
CA VAL A 48 -13.87 6.02 -1.01
C VAL A 48 -14.19 6.71 -2.34
N GLY A 49 -14.70 5.97 -3.33
CA GLY A 49 -14.95 6.50 -4.68
C GLY A 49 -13.68 6.70 -5.51
N GLN A 50 -12.67 5.84 -5.33
CA GLN A 50 -11.44 5.85 -6.12
C GLN A 50 -11.77 5.76 -7.62
N ARG A 51 -11.01 6.49 -8.44
CA ARG A 51 -11.11 6.50 -9.91
C ARG A 51 -9.83 6.00 -10.57
N GLY A 52 -9.93 5.68 -11.85
CA GLY A 52 -8.89 5.04 -12.64
C GLY A 52 -8.78 3.52 -12.40
N PRO A 53 -8.07 2.79 -13.26
CA PRO A 53 -7.91 1.35 -13.12
C PRO A 53 -7.02 0.97 -11.93
N ILE A 54 -7.32 -0.20 -11.36
CA ILE A 54 -6.47 -0.88 -10.39
C ILE A 54 -5.96 -2.17 -11.02
N THR A 55 -4.65 -2.40 -11.08
CA THR A 55 -4.06 -3.65 -11.57
C THR A 55 -3.31 -4.40 -10.49
N GLN A 56 -3.71 -5.65 -10.28
CA GLN A 56 -2.94 -6.62 -9.52
C GLN A 56 -1.94 -7.31 -10.44
N ILE A 57 -0.65 -7.17 -10.14
CA ILE A 57 0.42 -7.88 -10.82
C ILE A 57 0.73 -9.16 -10.04
N LEU A 58 0.64 -10.32 -10.68
CA LEU A 58 0.77 -11.63 -10.05
C LEU A 58 1.97 -12.39 -10.59
N SER A 59 2.95 -12.61 -9.72
CA SER A 59 4.17 -13.33 -10.06
C SER A 59 4.06 -14.82 -9.76
N GLY A 60 4.48 -15.65 -10.73
CA GLY A 60 4.70 -17.08 -10.50
C GLY A 60 3.46 -17.97 -10.60
N CYS A 61 2.36 -17.51 -11.21
CA CYS A 61 1.20 -18.38 -11.43
C CYS A 61 1.48 -19.43 -12.51
N THR A 62 1.23 -20.70 -12.18
CA THR A 62 1.01 -21.78 -13.16
C THR A 62 -0.24 -21.52 -14.00
N ASP A 63 -0.39 -22.20 -15.14
CA ASP A 63 -1.57 -22.02 -16.00
C ASP A 63 -2.88 -22.34 -15.28
N SER A 64 -2.92 -23.41 -14.47
CA SER A 64 -4.10 -23.73 -13.66
C SER A 64 -4.42 -22.66 -12.62
N GLN A 65 -3.39 -22.09 -11.97
CA GLN A 65 -3.59 -20.98 -11.03
C GLN A 65 -4.07 -19.71 -11.74
N ARG A 66 -3.62 -19.44 -12.97
CA ARG A 66 -4.14 -18.31 -13.76
C ARG A 66 -5.64 -18.46 -14.01
N GLU A 67 -6.08 -19.65 -14.39
CA GLU A 67 -7.51 -19.94 -14.60
C GLU A 67 -8.34 -19.86 -13.32
N GLU A 68 -7.77 -20.24 -12.17
CA GLU A 68 -8.40 -20.05 -10.86
C GLU A 68 -8.52 -18.57 -10.50
N VAL A 69 -7.42 -17.82 -10.62
CA VAL A 69 -7.38 -16.39 -10.36
C VAL A 69 -8.36 -15.64 -11.25
N MET A 70 -8.45 -15.99 -12.54
CA MET A 70 -9.36 -15.33 -13.47
C MET A 70 -10.84 -15.57 -13.14
N ARG A 71 -11.17 -16.63 -12.40
CA ARG A 71 -12.53 -16.91 -11.89
C ARG A 71 -12.87 -16.18 -10.60
N GLU A 72 -11.89 -15.65 -9.88
CA GLU A 72 -12.15 -14.85 -8.68
C GLU A 72 -12.94 -13.59 -9.03
N PRO A 73 -13.99 -13.25 -8.27
CA PRO A 73 -14.76 -12.05 -8.54
C PRO A 73 -13.90 -10.81 -8.33
N THR A 74 -14.12 -9.80 -9.16
CA THR A 74 -13.66 -8.45 -8.89
C THR A 74 -14.75 -7.71 -8.13
N LEU A 75 -14.41 -6.74 -7.30
CA LEU A 75 -15.36 -5.84 -6.62
C LEU A 75 -15.33 -4.43 -7.22
N TYR A 76 -14.15 -3.98 -7.62
CA TYR A 76 -13.90 -2.66 -8.20
C TYR A 76 -14.25 -2.64 -9.69
N TYR A 77 -14.72 -1.48 -10.19
CA TYR A 77 -15.36 -1.38 -11.52
C TYR A 77 -14.38 -1.60 -12.68
N ASP A 78 -13.10 -1.25 -12.50
CA ASP A 78 -12.02 -1.52 -13.45
C ASP A 78 -10.82 -2.13 -12.71
N PHE A 79 -10.99 -3.38 -12.27
CA PHE A 79 -9.93 -4.18 -11.69
C PHE A 79 -9.34 -5.13 -12.73
N ARG A 80 -8.03 -5.06 -12.93
CA ARG A 80 -7.29 -5.84 -13.94
C ARG A 80 -6.26 -6.74 -13.27
N ARG A 81 -5.87 -7.78 -13.98
CA ARG A 81 -4.85 -8.75 -13.53
C ARG A 81 -3.76 -8.84 -14.59
N HIS A 82 -2.50 -8.75 -14.16
CA HIS A 82 -1.33 -8.94 -15.02
C HIS A 82 -0.48 -10.08 -14.49
N PHE A 83 -0.24 -11.10 -15.29
CA PHE A 83 0.55 -12.26 -14.87
C PHE A 83 2.00 -12.11 -15.31
N THR A 84 2.93 -12.49 -14.43
CA THR A 84 4.37 -12.46 -14.69
C THR A 84 5.00 -13.80 -14.31
N PRO A 85 6.20 -14.11 -14.85
CA PRO A 85 7.06 -15.13 -14.24
C PRO A 85 7.30 -14.87 -12.75
N SER A 86 7.72 -15.90 -12.02
CA SER A 86 8.31 -15.68 -10.70
C SER A 86 9.73 -15.12 -10.88
N TYR A 87 10.07 -14.15 -10.05
CA TYR A 87 11.43 -13.58 -9.97
C TYR A 87 12.08 -13.88 -8.61
N SER A 88 11.49 -14.77 -7.80
CA SER A 88 12.08 -15.30 -6.57
C SER A 88 12.04 -16.84 -6.60
N PRO A 89 13.13 -17.53 -6.24
CA PRO A 89 14.44 -17.00 -5.83
C PRO A 89 15.30 -16.41 -6.97
N HIS A 90 15.02 -16.76 -8.22
CA HIS A 90 15.95 -16.51 -9.34
C HIS A 90 15.43 -15.42 -10.29
N PRO A 91 15.61 -14.11 -9.99
CA PRO A 91 15.18 -13.03 -10.88
C PRO A 91 15.99 -12.99 -12.18
N THR A 92 17.23 -13.51 -12.15
CA THR A 92 18.13 -13.69 -13.29
C THR A 92 18.93 -14.99 -13.12
N PRO A 93 19.51 -15.56 -14.19
CA PRO A 93 20.19 -16.87 -14.13
C PRO A 93 21.33 -16.98 -13.11
N ASN A 94 21.97 -15.86 -12.74
CA ASN A 94 23.15 -15.84 -11.85
C ASN A 94 22.81 -15.48 -10.40
N VAL A 95 21.52 -15.35 -10.06
CA VAL A 95 21.07 -15.00 -8.70
C VAL A 95 20.45 -16.23 -8.08
N THR A 96 21.00 -16.70 -6.96
CA THR A 96 20.61 -17.96 -6.33
C THR A 96 20.04 -17.83 -4.92
N ASP A 97 19.93 -16.62 -4.37
CA ASP A 97 19.37 -16.40 -3.03
C ASP A 97 17.84 -16.39 -3.02
N TYR A 98 17.24 -16.71 -1.88
CA TYR A 98 15.79 -16.64 -1.72
C TYR A 98 15.39 -15.28 -1.14
N TYR A 99 14.81 -14.43 -1.99
CA TYR A 99 14.40 -13.09 -1.61
C TYR A 99 13.12 -12.70 -2.38
N THR A 100 11.97 -12.97 -1.75
CA THR A 100 10.65 -12.72 -2.36
C THR A 100 10.42 -11.29 -2.85
N PRO A 101 10.99 -10.23 -2.24
CA PRO A 101 10.81 -8.87 -2.75
C PRO A 101 11.39 -8.63 -4.14
N TYR A 102 12.20 -9.52 -4.72
CA TYR A 102 12.55 -9.44 -6.16
C TYR A 102 11.34 -9.36 -7.07
N ASN A 103 10.20 -9.96 -6.68
CA ASN A 103 8.97 -9.90 -7.48
C ASN A 103 8.50 -8.47 -7.72
N LYS A 104 8.64 -7.53 -6.76
CA LYS A 104 8.09 -6.17 -6.89
C LYS A 104 8.70 -5.37 -8.06
N PRO A 105 10.03 -5.13 -8.13
CA PRO A 105 10.64 -4.41 -9.26
C PRO A 105 10.50 -5.16 -10.59
N PHE A 106 10.74 -6.48 -10.60
CA PHE A 106 10.74 -7.25 -11.85
C PHE A 106 9.32 -7.42 -12.43
N ALA A 107 8.31 -7.60 -11.59
CA ALA A 107 6.93 -7.69 -12.03
C ALA A 107 6.39 -6.33 -12.48
N LEU A 108 6.79 -5.23 -11.83
CA LEU A 108 6.52 -3.88 -12.31
C LEU A 108 7.11 -3.65 -13.71
N ARG A 109 8.38 -4.02 -13.91
CA ARG A 109 9.02 -3.95 -15.24
C ARG A 109 8.28 -4.76 -16.29
N HIS A 110 7.87 -5.97 -15.94
CA HIS A 110 7.11 -6.84 -16.83
C HIS A 110 5.75 -6.22 -17.17
N PHE A 111 5.08 -5.59 -16.20
CA PHE A 111 3.82 -4.87 -16.40
C PHE A 111 3.99 -3.69 -17.37
N LEU A 112 4.92 -2.78 -17.11
CA LEU A 112 5.15 -1.60 -17.96
C LEU A 112 5.40 -1.97 -19.43
N ARG A 113 6.05 -3.11 -19.69
CA ARG A 113 6.42 -3.55 -21.04
C ARG A 113 5.39 -4.43 -21.73
N ASN A 114 4.59 -5.18 -20.96
CA ASN A 114 3.78 -6.28 -21.51
C ASN A 114 2.31 -6.23 -21.09
N ALA A 115 1.86 -5.18 -20.41
CA ALA A 115 0.47 -5.04 -20.00
C ALA A 115 -0.48 -5.22 -21.19
N GLN A 116 -1.53 -6.01 -20.98
CA GLN A 116 -2.62 -6.18 -21.93
C GLN A 116 -3.95 -5.90 -21.21
N PRO A 117 -4.63 -4.79 -21.54
CA PRO A 117 -4.26 -3.77 -22.52
C PRO A 117 -3.02 -2.96 -22.08
N PRO A 118 -2.31 -2.31 -23.03
CA PRO A 118 -1.22 -1.41 -22.69
C PRO A 118 -1.66 -0.30 -21.72
N VAL A 119 -0.73 0.15 -20.88
CA VAL A 119 -0.96 1.23 -19.92
C VAL A 119 -1.17 2.54 -20.68
N LYS A 120 -2.36 3.14 -20.55
CA LYS A 120 -2.72 4.42 -21.19
C LYS A 120 -2.62 5.63 -20.27
N HIS A 121 -2.56 5.40 -18.96
CA HIS A 121 -2.57 6.45 -17.96
C HIS A 121 -1.15 7.01 -17.82
N ASP A 122 -1.06 8.33 -17.69
CA ASP A 122 0.22 9.03 -17.63
C ASP A 122 0.85 8.98 -16.24
N ILE A 123 0.08 8.65 -15.20
CA ILE A 123 0.56 8.58 -13.82
C ILE A 123 0.27 7.19 -13.25
N ILE A 124 1.29 6.60 -12.63
CA ILE A 124 1.19 5.30 -11.98
C ILE A 124 1.40 5.49 -10.47
N ALA A 125 0.50 4.91 -9.68
CA ALA A 125 0.70 4.73 -8.25
C ALA A 125 1.05 3.27 -7.95
N LEU A 126 2.32 2.99 -7.63
CA LEU A 126 2.73 1.68 -7.11
C LEU A 126 2.47 1.64 -5.60
N ILE A 127 1.55 0.78 -5.19
CA ILE A 127 1.15 0.61 -3.79
C ILE A 127 1.44 -0.82 -3.31
N ASP A 128 1.36 -1.03 -1.99
CA ASP A 128 1.38 -2.38 -1.43
C ASP A 128 -0.05 -2.95 -1.35
N GLY A 129 -0.17 -4.29 -1.48
CA GLY A 129 -1.47 -4.98 -1.48
C GLY A 129 -2.17 -5.03 -0.12
N ASP A 130 -1.48 -4.65 0.95
CA ASP A 130 -1.97 -4.57 2.32
C ASP A 130 -2.26 -3.13 2.78
N MET A 131 -2.84 -2.36 1.86
CA MET A 131 -3.38 -1.03 2.14
C MET A 131 -4.91 -1.03 2.22
N VAL A 132 -5.47 -0.16 3.06
CA VAL A 132 -6.90 0.16 3.13
C VAL A 132 -7.07 1.65 2.91
N PHE A 133 -7.98 2.04 2.03
CA PHE A 133 -8.25 3.44 1.75
C PHE A 133 -9.38 4.01 2.62
N PHE A 134 -9.15 5.22 3.11
CA PHE A 134 -10.12 6.06 3.82
C PHE A 134 -10.42 7.37 3.08
N LYS A 135 -9.61 7.71 2.06
CA LYS A 135 -9.90 8.72 1.04
C LYS A 135 -9.43 8.23 -0.34
N PRO A 136 -9.92 8.81 -1.44
CA PRO A 136 -9.31 8.63 -2.75
C PRO A 136 -7.83 8.98 -2.73
N LEU A 137 -7.01 8.17 -3.39
CA LEU A 137 -5.67 8.51 -3.79
C LEU A 137 -5.75 9.42 -5.02
N GLU A 138 -5.25 10.65 -4.87
CA GLU A 138 -5.34 11.69 -5.88
C GLU A 138 -3.95 12.18 -6.26
N VAL A 139 -3.74 12.38 -7.57
CA VAL A 139 -2.55 13.04 -8.09
C VAL A 139 -2.51 14.47 -7.57
N ASN A 140 -1.35 14.95 -7.13
CA ASN A 140 -1.21 16.36 -6.84
C ASN A 140 -0.95 17.15 -8.11
N THR A 141 -1.78 18.15 -8.37
CA THR A 141 -1.70 19.04 -9.54
C THR A 141 -1.58 20.50 -9.11
N GLY A 142 -0.78 20.78 -8.09
CA GLY A 142 -0.57 22.14 -7.57
C GLY A 142 -1.26 22.47 -6.24
N ARG A 143 -1.84 21.48 -5.54
CA ARG A 143 -2.49 21.73 -4.24
C ARG A 143 -1.46 21.95 -3.16
N ASN A 144 -1.82 22.73 -2.15
CA ASN A 144 -1.00 22.94 -0.98
C ASN A 144 -0.94 21.66 -0.13
N MET A 145 0.26 21.07 -0.01
CA MET A 145 0.49 19.82 0.73
C MET A 145 1.24 20.05 2.05
N THR A 146 1.44 21.31 2.48
CA THR A 146 2.27 21.65 3.64
C THR A 146 1.82 20.99 4.93
N LYS A 147 0.52 20.71 5.07
CA LYS A 147 -0.04 20.01 6.23
C LYS A 147 0.62 18.64 6.47
N TYR A 148 0.98 17.94 5.40
CA TYR A 148 1.46 16.55 5.45
C TYR A 148 2.96 16.43 5.17
N TYR A 149 3.69 17.54 5.14
CA TYR A 149 5.07 17.59 4.69
C TYR A 149 6.02 17.95 5.84
N HIS A 150 7.11 17.18 5.97
CA HIS A 150 8.09 17.30 7.07
C HIS A 150 9.54 17.49 6.59
N GLY A 151 9.73 17.89 5.33
CA GLY A 151 11.04 18.22 4.77
C GLY A 151 11.52 19.63 5.15
N LYS A 152 12.61 20.08 4.55
CA LYS A 152 13.29 21.35 4.84
C LYS A 152 13.04 22.44 3.80
N ARG A 153 12.41 22.12 2.67
CA ARG A 153 12.00 23.14 1.68
C ARG A 153 11.08 24.19 2.31
N HIS A 154 11.10 25.39 1.74
CA HIS A 154 10.20 26.46 2.13
C HIS A 154 8.75 26.04 1.89
N LEU A 155 7.86 26.20 2.88
CA LEU A 155 6.49 25.66 2.80
C LEU A 155 5.69 26.18 1.59
N SER A 156 5.97 27.40 1.12
CA SER A 156 5.31 27.94 -0.09
C SER A 156 5.64 27.19 -1.39
N THR A 157 6.65 26.31 -1.39
CA THR A 157 7.04 25.49 -2.55
C THR A 157 6.50 24.06 -2.47
N VAL A 158 5.75 23.72 -1.42
CA VAL A 158 5.24 22.37 -1.18
C VAL A 158 3.85 22.25 -1.79
N ASN A 159 3.83 22.39 -3.11
CA ASN A 159 2.66 22.29 -3.97
C ASN A 159 2.98 21.56 -5.27
N ASP A 160 3.94 20.64 -5.21
CA ASP A 160 4.52 19.97 -6.37
C ASP A 160 3.45 19.27 -7.22
N THR A 161 3.38 19.63 -8.50
CA THR A 161 2.62 18.88 -9.50
C THR A 161 3.42 17.64 -9.90
N VAL A 162 2.79 16.46 -9.88
CA VAL A 162 3.43 15.25 -10.42
C VAL A 162 3.67 15.44 -11.91
N ALA A 163 4.93 15.36 -12.30
CA ALA A 163 5.43 15.56 -13.66
C ALA A 163 6.79 14.85 -13.78
N ASP A 164 7.35 14.73 -14.99
CA ASP A 164 8.65 14.09 -15.16
C ASP A 164 9.72 14.75 -14.27
N GLY A 165 10.43 13.92 -13.48
CA GLY A 165 11.39 14.32 -12.46
C GLY A 165 10.79 14.72 -11.10
N VAL A 166 9.47 14.75 -10.95
CA VAL A 166 8.76 15.16 -9.73
C VAL A 166 7.69 14.14 -9.35
N ALA A 167 7.94 13.42 -8.26
CA ALA A 167 7.09 12.36 -7.74
C ALA A 167 6.56 12.68 -6.34
N ILE A 168 5.65 11.85 -5.84
CA ILE A 168 5.09 11.92 -4.50
C ILE A 168 5.16 10.53 -3.86
N ALA A 169 5.47 10.47 -2.57
CA ALA A 169 5.46 9.23 -1.83
C ALA A 169 5.18 9.39 -0.34
N GLN A 170 4.87 8.28 0.34
CA GLN A 170 4.80 8.27 1.80
C GLN A 170 6.20 8.46 2.38
N ASP A 171 6.31 9.29 3.42
CA ASP A 171 7.52 9.39 4.24
C ASP A 171 7.64 8.16 5.16
N TRP A 172 8.62 7.32 4.86
CA TRP A 172 9.00 6.11 5.62
C TRP A 172 10.26 6.34 6.45
N TYR A 173 10.50 7.59 6.89
CA TYR A 173 11.71 7.96 7.62
C TYR A 173 11.97 7.07 8.84
N ASN A 174 10.91 6.63 9.52
CA ASN A 174 11.03 5.76 10.70
C ASN A 174 11.59 4.36 10.39
N TYR A 175 11.49 3.90 9.14
CA TYR A 175 11.98 2.60 8.69
C TYR A 175 13.31 2.71 7.93
N LEU A 176 13.39 3.67 7.01
CA LEU A 176 14.50 3.80 6.08
C LEU A 176 15.54 4.83 6.54
N ASN A 177 15.13 5.83 7.34
CA ASN A 177 15.95 6.98 7.76
C ASN A 177 16.65 7.61 6.55
N ILE A 178 17.98 7.70 6.54
CA ILE A 178 18.78 8.20 5.41
C ILE A 178 19.20 7.08 4.45
N GLY A 179 18.67 5.87 4.61
CA GLY A 179 18.97 4.71 3.77
C GLY A 179 20.48 4.43 3.65
N TRP A 180 20.91 3.93 2.50
CA TRP A 180 22.33 3.70 2.22
C TRP A 180 23.17 4.97 2.01
N TYR A 181 22.58 6.17 2.11
CA TYR A 181 23.33 7.43 2.15
C TYR A 181 23.93 7.74 3.53
N ALA A 182 23.68 6.90 4.55
CA ALA A 182 24.36 7.01 5.84
C ALA A 182 25.85 6.71 5.72
N ASP A 183 26.70 7.39 6.50
CA ASP A 183 28.16 7.17 6.50
C ASP A 183 28.52 5.71 6.81
N ALA A 184 27.78 5.09 7.73
CA ALA A 184 27.97 3.69 8.10
C ALA A 184 27.70 2.71 6.94
N TYR A 185 27.01 3.13 5.88
CA TYR A 185 26.66 2.32 4.70
C TYR A 185 27.36 2.77 3.42
N ARG A 186 28.41 3.59 3.55
CA ARG A 186 29.15 4.14 2.41
C ARG A 186 29.63 3.09 1.41
N ALA A 187 30.15 1.96 1.91
CA ALA A 187 30.61 0.86 1.07
C ALA A 187 29.47 0.20 0.27
N LYS A 188 28.26 0.13 0.83
CA LYS A 188 27.06 -0.38 0.13
C LYS A 188 26.65 0.57 -1.00
N LEU A 189 26.62 1.87 -0.71
CA LEU A 189 26.36 2.90 -1.72
C LEU A 189 27.41 2.85 -2.85
N GLU A 190 28.70 2.74 -2.51
CA GLU A 190 29.78 2.62 -3.50
C GLU A 190 29.64 1.39 -4.38
N ALA A 191 29.30 0.24 -3.80
CA ALA A 191 29.14 -1.01 -4.54
C ALA A 191 28.07 -0.92 -5.64
N ILE A 192 27.06 -0.06 -5.47
CA ILE A 192 25.90 0.03 -6.37
C ILE A 192 26.00 1.27 -7.28
N CYS A 193 26.38 2.42 -6.71
CA CYS A 193 26.32 3.72 -7.39
C CYS A 193 27.64 4.18 -8.01
N THR A 194 28.78 3.48 -7.84
CA THR A 194 30.05 3.95 -8.42
C THR A 194 29.93 4.20 -9.93
N GLY A 195 30.26 5.42 -10.35
CA GLY A 195 30.13 5.86 -11.75
C GLY A 195 28.71 6.21 -12.19
N LYS A 196 27.72 6.21 -11.29
CA LYS A 196 26.32 6.53 -11.58
C LYS A 196 25.85 7.81 -10.87
N PRO A 197 24.86 8.56 -11.39
CA PRO A 197 24.36 9.79 -10.76
C PRO A 197 23.95 9.68 -9.29
N CYS A 198 23.40 8.53 -8.85
CA CYS A 198 22.98 8.33 -7.46
C CYS A 198 24.13 8.50 -6.44
N MET A 199 25.38 8.36 -6.88
CA MET A 199 26.59 8.57 -6.08
C MET A 199 26.80 10.03 -5.67
N ASN A 200 26.34 10.96 -6.50
CA ASN A 200 26.59 12.39 -6.34
C ASN A 200 25.50 13.08 -5.50
N VAL A 201 24.48 12.34 -5.07
CA VAL A 201 23.40 12.87 -4.23
C VAL A 201 23.95 13.17 -2.84
N THR A 202 23.78 14.41 -2.41
CA THR A 202 24.20 14.84 -1.07
C THR A 202 23.33 14.17 0.00
N ARG A 203 23.84 14.02 1.22
CA ARG A 203 23.03 13.52 2.35
C ARG A 203 21.80 14.38 2.64
N ASN A 204 21.87 15.68 2.37
CA ASN A 204 20.73 16.57 2.53
C ASN A 204 19.66 16.30 1.46
N ASP A 205 20.06 16.19 0.20
CA ASP A 205 19.13 15.86 -0.89
C ASP A 205 18.56 14.45 -0.75
N ALA A 206 19.37 13.49 -0.29
CA ALA A 206 18.91 12.15 0.04
C ALA A 206 17.78 12.19 1.06
N ARG A 207 17.94 12.93 2.17
CA ARG A 207 16.88 13.06 3.19
C ARG A 207 15.65 13.81 2.69
N GLU A 208 15.85 14.77 1.80
CA GLU A 208 14.77 15.62 1.31
C GLU A 208 13.89 14.90 0.27
N TYR A 209 14.49 14.12 -0.62
CA TYR A 209 13.80 13.67 -1.84
C TYR A 209 13.80 12.17 -2.11
N TYR A 210 14.64 11.36 -1.43
CA TYR A 210 14.92 10.00 -1.90
C TYR A 210 14.91 8.94 -0.79
N SER A 211 15.72 9.10 0.25
CA SER A 211 16.12 8.03 1.16
C SER A 211 15.01 7.45 2.05
N SER A 212 13.97 8.23 2.34
CA SER A 212 12.81 7.76 3.11
C SER A 212 11.56 7.54 2.26
N THR A 213 11.73 7.27 0.97
CA THR A 213 10.61 7.04 0.05
C THR A 213 9.98 5.66 0.28
N GLY A 214 8.70 5.62 0.64
CA GLY A 214 7.92 4.38 0.71
C GLY A 214 6.56 4.48 0.00
N PRO A 215 5.88 3.35 -0.20
CA PRO A 215 4.63 3.31 -0.94
C PRO A 215 3.50 4.07 -0.21
N PRO A 216 2.55 4.67 -0.94
CA PRO A 216 2.40 4.63 -2.40
C PRO A 216 3.46 5.48 -3.12
N TYR A 217 4.02 4.98 -4.22
CA TYR A 217 4.92 5.72 -5.08
C TYR A 217 4.15 6.26 -6.27
N ILE A 218 4.00 7.58 -6.38
CA ILE A 218 3.15 8.25 -7.38
C ILE A 218 4.05 9.09 -8.28
N MET A 219 4.18 8.67 -9.54
CA MET A 219 5.03 9.34 -10.53
C MET A 219 4.47 9.16 -11.93
N THR A 220 5.02 9.90 -12.90
CA THR A 220 4.65 9.69 -14.29
C THR A 220 5.05 8.28 -14.75
N ARG A 221 4.30 7.72 -15.70
CA ARG A 221 4.66 6.47 -16.35
C ARG A 221 6.04 6.57 -17.00
N HIS A 222 6.38 7.74 -17.54
CA HIS A 222 7.70 8.01 -18.10
C HIS A 222 8.82 7.82 -17.06
N ASP A 223 8.71 8.47 -15.90
CA ASP A 223 9.69 8.33 -14.81
C ASP A 223 9.78 6.89 -14.31
N MET A 224 8.65 6.20 -14.20
CA MET A 224 8.62 4.80 -13.78
C MET A 224 9.31 3.89 -14.81
N GLU A 225 9.08 4.12 -16.11
CA GLU A 225 9.78 3.41 -17.21
C GLU A 225 11.28 3.72 -17.23
N LEU A 226 11.68 4.96 -16.93
CA LEU A 226 13.09 5.36 -16.86
C LEU A 226 13.86 4.60 -15.77
N MET A 227 13.30 4.49 -14.57
CA MET A 227 14.01 3.95 -13.41
C MET A 227 13.87 2.43 -13.21
N VAL A 228 12.95 1.76 -13.90
CA VAL A 228 12.61 0.34 -13.58
C VAL A 228 13.72 -0.66 -13.83
N ASP A 229 14.61 -0.41 -14.80
CA ASP A 229 15.76 -1.28 -15.00
C ASP A 229 16.81 -1.11 -13.90
N ASP A 230 17.09 0.11 -13.47
CA ASP A 230 18.00 0.37 -12.35
C ASP A 230 17.41 -0.16 -11.03
N TYR A 231 16.10 -0.08 -10.83
CA TYR A 231 15.45 -0.70 -9.68
C TYR A 231 15.63 -2.22 -9.66
N CYS A 232 15.50 -2.89 -10.81
CA CYS A 232 15.77 -4.33 -10.94
C CYS A 232 17.26 -4.69 -10.73
N ASP A 233 18.19 -3.90 -11.28
CA ASP A 233 19.63 -4.15 -11.12
C ASP A 233 20.07 -3.87 -9.66
N PHE A 234 19.66 -2.74 -9.10
CA PHE A 234 20.10 -2.30 -7.78
C PHE A 234 19.58 -3.20 -6.67
N VAL A 235 18.40 -3.81 -6.81
CA VAL A 235 17.95 -4.82 -5.83
C VAL A 235 18.86 -6.06 -5.88
N VAL A 236 19.28 -6.50 -7.07
CA VAL A 236 20.19 -7.65 -7.23
C VAL A 236 21.58 -7.31 -6.69
N GLN A 237 22.14 -6.13 -7.01
CA GLN A 237 23.43 -5.71 -6.46
C GLN A 237 23.37 -5.50 -4.94
N GLY A 238 22.28 -4.89 -4.45
CA GLY A 238 22.02 -4.68 -3.03
C GLY A 238 22.05 -5.98 -2.23
N ARG A 239 21.40 -7.04 -2.75
CA ARG A 239 21.38 -8.37 -2.13
C ARG A 239 22.76 -9.04 -2.03
N ARG A 240 23.76 -8.57 -2.79
CA ARG A 240 25.15 -9.04 -2.67
C ARG A 240 25.91 -8.42 -1.50
N VAL A 241 25.45 -7.28 -0.99
CA VAL A 241 26.15 -6.48 0.04
C VAL A 241 25.32 -6.25 1.30
N ASP A 242 24.05 -6.65 1.29
CA ASP A 242 23.11 -6.47 2.38
C ASP A 242 22.08 -7.60 2.36
N ASP A 243 21.90 -8.27 3.50
CA ASP A 243 20.95 -9.36 3.66
C ASP A 243 19.61 -8.91 4.26
N ALA A 244 19.45 -7.60 4.56
CA ALA A 244 18.24 -7.06 5.16
C ALA A 244 16.97 -7.29 4.31
N TRP A 245 15.83 -7.40 4.99
CA TRP A 245 14.51 -7.55 4.35
C TRP A 245 14.12 -6.36 3.47
N MET A 246 14.61 -5.16 3.78
CA MET A 246 14.26 -3.90 3.11
C MET A 246 15.21 -3.50 1.96
N VAL A 247 16.08 -4.41 1.51
CA VAL A 247 17.04 -4.15 0.42
C VAL A 247 16.36 -3.62 -0.85
N GLU A 248 15.16 -4.10 -1.12
CA GLU A 248 14.37 -3.69 -2.28
C GLU A 248 13.94 -2.22 -2.17
N MET A 249 13.56 -1.75 -0.98
CA MET A 249 13.23 -0.35 -0.77
C MET A 249 14.46 0.54 -0.89
N PHE A 250 15.60 0.13 -0.35
CA PHE A 250 16.85 0.89 -0.53
C PHE A 250 17.25 0.96 -2.00
N ALA A 251 17.11 -0.13 -2.75
CA ALA A 251 17.34 -0.15 -4.19
C ALA A 251 16.40 0.81 -4.95
N TYR A 252 15.11 0.87 -4.59
CA TYR A 252 14.18 1.86 -5.14
C TYR A 252 14.73 3.28 -4.94
N THR A 253 15.12 3.63 -3.71
CA THR A 253 15.60 4.99 -3.39
C THR A 253 16.83 5.39 -4.19
N LEU A 254 17.74 4.45 -4.45
CA LEU A 254 18.90 4.68 -5.31
C LEU A 254 18.51 4.79 -6.78
N ALA A 255 17.56 3.98 -7.26
CA ALA A 255 17.11 4.02 -8.65
C ALA A 255 16.48 5.37 -8.99
N VAL A 256 15.54 5.86 -8.18
CA VAL A 256 14.91 7.17 -8.42
C VAL A 256 15.93 8.32 -8.30
N ALA A 257 16.87 8.21 -7.36
CA ALA A 257 17.99 9.16 -7.23
C ALA A 257 18.92 9.13 -8.46
N ASN A 258 19.11 7.96 -9.07
CA ASN A 258 19.93 7.81 -10.27
C ASN A 258 19.33 8.51 -11.50
N HIS A 259 18.02 8.64 -11.53
CA HIS A 259 17.27 9.30 -12.60
C HIS A 259 16.83 10.73 -12.24
N GLY A 260 17.18 11.23 -11.04
CA GLY A 260 16.83 12.58 -10.60
C GLY A 260 15.34 12.79 -10.32
N ILE A 261 14.59 11.71 -10.04
CA ILE A 261 13.15 11.73 -9.79
C ILE A 261 12.89 12.08 -8.32
N LYS A 262 12.71 13.37 -8.04
CA LYS A 262 12.60 13.90 -6.68
C LYS A 262 11.21 13.65 -6.11
N HIS A 263 11.13 13.03 -4.94
CA HIS A 263 9.86 12.82 -4.26
C HIS A 263 9.54 13.94 -3.29
N THR A 264 8.31 14.43 -3.34
CA THR A 264 7.71 15.11 -2.19
C THR A 264 7.19 14.06 -1.22
N LEU A 265 7.83 13.98 -0.07
CA LEU A 265 7.53 12.99 0.95
C LEU A 265 6.43 13.50 1.89
N LEU A 266 5.32 12.77 1.93
CA LEU A 266 4.10 13.12 2.65
C LEU A 266 3.77 12.08 3.71
N THR A 267 3.13 12.51 4.80
CA THR A 267 2.93 11.67 5.98
C THR A 267 1.57 10.97 6.03
N ASN A 268 0.66 11.28 5.10
CA ASN A 268 -0.74 10.86 5.13
C ASN A 268 -1.17 9.89 4.03
N LEU A 269 -0.26 9.44 3.15
CA LEU A 269 -0.64 8.62 1.99
C LEU A 269 -0.82 7.14 2.36
N GLY A 270 0.00 6.66 3.29
CA GLY A 270 0.07 5.28 3.73
C GLY A 270 0.67 5.18 5.13
N ALA A 271 0.06 5.88 6.10
CA ALA A 271 0.53 5.84 7.48
C ALA A 271 0.50 4.40 8.02
N THR A 272 1.47 4.02 8.84
CA THR A 272 1.70 2.63 9.23
C THR A 272 1.32 2.39 10.69
N HIS A 273 1.76 3.20 11.65
CA HIS A 273 1.39 2.98 13.05
C HIS A 273 1.51 4.23 13.91
N PRO A 274 0.59 4.51 14.85
CA PRO A 274 0.61 5.75 15.63
C PRO A 274 1.85 5.89 16.52
N LYS A 275 2.48 4.79 16.95
CA LYS A 275 3.80 4.80 17.62
C LYS A 275 4.91 5.49 16.80
N LEU A 276 4.74 5.58 15.49
CA LEU A 276 5.67 6.19 14.54
C LEU A 276 5.32 7.65 14.22
N ALA A 277 4.31 8.22 14.88
CA ALA A 277 4.01 9.65 14.84
C ALA A 277 5.08 10.51 15.52
N LEU A 278 6.13 9.90 16.11
CA LEU A 278 7.27 10.61 16.67
C LEU A 278 7.86 11.59 15.64
N ASN A 279 8.15 12.82 16.11
CA ASN A 279 8.63 13.92 15.26
C ASN A 279 7.71 14.26 14.07
N GLN A 280 6.42 13.91 14.18
CA GLN A 280 5.40 14.14 13.15
C GLN A 280 5.72 13.47 11.80
N ARG A 281 6.47 12.37 11.80
CA ARG A 281 6.87 11.66 10.56
C ARG A 281 5.78 10.76 9.96
N GLU A 282 4.66 10.61 10.65
CA GLU A 282 3.44 10.02 10.11
C GLU A 282 2.22 10.81 10.57
N TYR A 283 1.19 10.89 9.73
CA TYR A 283 -0.03 11.63 10.03
C TYR A 283 -0.98 10.79 10.89
N TRP A 284 -1.00 11.09 12.19
CA TRP A 284 -1.85 10.48 13.22
C TRP A 284 -2.56 11.55 14.08
N ASP A 285 -2.93 12.65 13.44
CA ASP A 285 -3.66 13.76 14.06
C ASP A 285 -5.05 13.87 13.43
N PHE A 286 -5.83 12.81 13.62
CA PHE A 286 -7.17 12.68 13.01
C PHE A 286 -8.21 12.01 13.92
N VAL A 287 -7.81 11.23 14.93
CA VAL A 287 -8.72 10.76 15.99
C VAL A 287 -8.61 11.67 17.20
N ASP A 288 -9.74 12.27 17.58
CA ASP A 288 -9.85 13.14 18.75
C ASP A 288 -10.88 12.60 19.77
N GLU A 289 -11.04 13.31 20.89
CA GLU A 289 -11.95 12.95 21.98
C GLU A 289 -13.45 13.08 21.60
N THR A 290 -13.76 13.72 20.47
CA THR A 290 -15.14 13.91 19.97
C THR A 290 -15.58 12.80 19.03
N LEU A 291 -14.65 11.95 18.57
CA LEU A 291 -14.96 10.83 17.68
C LEU A 291 -15.89 9.83 18.39
N PRO A 292 -17.04 9.47 17.79
CA PRO A 292 -17.89 8.41 18.33
C PRO A 292 -17.12 7.09 18.47
N ASN A 293 -17.58 6.24 19.39
CA ASN A 293 -16.96 4.93 19.63
C ASN A 293 -16.91 4.10 18.31
N PRO A 294 -15.71 3.80 17.77
CA PRO A 294 -15.57 3.12 16.50
C PRO A 294 -15.87 1.62 16.60
N CYS A 295 -16.14 1.08 17.78
CA CYS A 295 -16.43 -0.33 18.04
C CYS A 295 -17.91 -0.57 18.41
N GLU A 296 -18.71 0.50 18.58
CA GLU A 296 -20.13 0.42 18.97
C GLU A 296 -21.00 -0.28 17.93
N ASP A 297 -21.00 0.21 16.68
CA ASP A 297 -21.73 -0.43 15.59
C ASP A 297 -20.95 -1.64 15.05
N SER A 298 -21.59 -2.78 14.81
CA SER A 298 -20.92 -4.00 14.33
C SER A 298 -20.57 -4.00 12.83
N SER A 299 -20.94 -2.95 12.09
CA SER A 299 -20.78 -2.86 10.63
C SER A 299 -20.31 -1.48 10.18
N ALA A 300 -20.90 -0.39 10.66
CA ALA A 300 -20.61 0.96 10.18
C ALA A 300 -19.24 1.46 10.63
N VAL A 301 -18.40 1.92 9.69
CA VAL A 301 -17.11 2.53 9.99
C VAL A 301 -17.33 3.96 10.47
N VAL A 302 -16.80 4.30 11.64
CA VAL A 302 -16.82 5.67 12.16
C VAL A 302 -15.66 6.43 11.52
N MET A 303 -15.97 7.31 10.58
CA MET A 303 -14.97 8.08 9.85
C MET A 303 -14.60 9.36 10.62
N PRO A 304 -13.30 9.60 10.88
CA PRO A 304 -12.84 10.89 11.36
C PRO A 304 -13.06 11.99 10.33
N SER A 305 -12.97 13.25 10.75
CA SER A 305 -13.15 14.41 9.87
C SER A 305 -12.05 14.51 8.81
N ASP A 306 -10.83 14.09 9.15
CA ASP A 306 -9.68 14.18 8.27
C ASP A 306 -8.75 12.95 8.36
N PRO A 307 -9.18 11.76 7.91
CA PRO A 307 -8.34 10.55 7.94
C PRO A 307 -7.17 10.64 6.94
N PRO A 308 -6.13 9.81 7.06
CA PRO A 308 -5.14 9.64 6.00
C PRO A 308 -5.80 9.09 4.72
N VAL A 309 -5.09 9.17 3.59
CA VAL A 309 -5.55 8.55 2.33
C VAL A 309 -5.72 7.05 2.52
N GLY A 310 -4.70 6.41 3.07
CA GLY A 310 -4.77 5.02 3.45
C GLY A 310 -3.88 4.69 4.62
N ILE A 311 -4.11 3.50 5.15
CA ILE A 311 -3.27 2.87 6.16
C ILE A 311 -2.56 1.69 5.52
N HIS A 312 -1.24 1.64 5.65
CA HIS A 312 -0.46 0.46 5.33
C HIS A 312 -0.41 -0.44 6.57
N TYR A 313 -1.28 -1.44 6.63
CA TYR A 313 -1.51 -2.22 7.84
C TYR A 313 -0.50 -3.35 8.07
N CYS A 314 0.79 -3.01 7.93
CA CYS A 314 1.90 -3.93 8.13
C CYS A 314 2.23 -4.20 9.62
N GLN A 315 1.63 -3.42 10.52
CA GLN A 315 1.80 -3.51 11.97
C GLN A 315 0.59 -4.17 12.65
N LYS A 316 0.73 -4.44 13.96
CA LYS A 316 -0.37 -4.89 14.82
C LYS A 316 -1.05 -3.68 15.44
N TYR A 317 -2.36 -3.65 15.46
CA TYR A 317 -3.17 -2.60 16.10
C TYR A 317 -4.05 -3.20 17.19
N GLY A 318 -4.55 -2.39 18.12
CA GLY A 318 -5.46 -2.82 19.19
C GLY A 318 -4.78 -3.24 20.49
N PHE A 319 -3.48 -3.55 20.48
CA PHE A 319 -2.68 -3.90 21.66
C PHE A 319 -1.46 -2.99 21.80
N VAL A 320 -1.16 -2.55 23.03
CA VAL A 320 0.11 -1.86 23.31
C VAL A 320 1.23 -2.89 23.36
N GLU A 321 2.26 -2.72 22.54
CA GLU A 321 3.51 -3.51 22.59
C GLU A 321 4.04 -3.63 24.04
N GLY A 322 3.69 -4.73 24.72
CA GLY A 322 4.02 -4.99 26.13
C GLY A 322 2.89 -5.62 26.98
N TYR A 323 1.61 -5.46 26.61
CA TYR A 323 0.45 -6.01 27.34
C TYR A 323 -0.10 -7.29 26.71
N HIS A 324 0.46 -8.47 26.97
CA HIS A 324 0.25 -9.69 26.15
C HIS A 324 -1.19 -10.22 25.91
N LYS A 325 -2.26 -9.50 26.30
CA LYS A 325 -3.66 -9.92 26.19
C LYS A 325 -4.54 -8.82 25.60
N GLY A 326 -5.48 -9.19 24.72
CA GLY A 326 -6.50 -8.29 24.19
C GLY A 326 -6.87 -8.56 22.73
N HIS A 327 -7.88 -7.84 22.24
CA HIS A 327 -8.21 -7.82 20.82
C HIS A 327 -7.09 -7.12 20.04
N TYR A 328 -6.91 -7.54 18.80
CA TYR A 328 -5.96 -6.90 17.90
C TYR A 328 -6.34 -7.10 16.43
N TYR A 329 -5.75 -6.28 15.57
CA TYR A 329 -5.78 -6.50 14.12
C TYR A 329 -4.36 -6.72 13.59
N TYR A 330 -4.17 -7.79 12.81
CA TYR A 330 -2.92 -8.05 12.09
C TYR A 330 -3.17 -8.80 10.78
N LYS A 331 -2.61 -8.31 9.68
CA LYS A 331 -2.82 -8.90 8.35
C LYS A 331 -2.41 -10.38 8.26
N TYR A 332 -1.35 -10.79 8.96
CA TYR A 332 -0.87 -12.17 8.89
C TYR A 332 -1.69 -13.12 9.74
N ASP A 333 -2.58 -12.62 10.59
CA ASP A 333 -3.47 -13.45 11.40
C ASP A 333 -4.89 -13.51 10.79
N LEU A 334 -5.15 -12.80 9.68
CA LEU A 334 -6.38 -12.95 8.92
C LEU A 334 -6.54 -14.41 8.44
N PRO A 335 -7.66 -15.08 8.69
CA PRO A 335 -7.87 -16.43 8.19
C PRO A 335 -7.92 -16.45 6.67
N GLU A 336 -7.17 -17.35 6.04
CA GLU A 336 -7.27 -17.57 4.59
C GLU A 336 -8.66 -18.08 4.18
N THR A 337 -9.34 -18.75 5.11
CA THR A 337 -10.70 -19.27 4.93
C THR A 337 -11.78 -18.20 4.90
N LEU A 338 -11.47 -16.92 5.16
CA LEU A 338 -12.47 -15.83 5.13
C LEU A 338 -13.26 -15.75 3.82
N VAL A 339 -12.68 -16.25 2.73
CA VAL A 339 -13.30 -16.29 1.39
C VAL A 339 -14.25 -17.46 1.19
N ASN A 340 -14.24 -18.46 2.09
CA ASN A 340 -15.13 -19.61 2.02
C ASN A 340 -16.57 -19.18 2.37
N CYS A 341 -17.55 -19.77 1.70
CA CYS A 341 -18.95 -19.38 1.84
C CYS A 341 -19.50 -19.59 3.26
N ASP A 342 -19.08 -20.66 3.92
CA ASP A 342 -19.47 -21.07 5.27
C ASP A 342 -18.64 -20.44 6.38
N SER A 343 -17.45 -19.92 6.08
CA SER A 343 -16.60 -19.28 7.08
C SER A 343 -17.34 -18.10 7.73
N PRO A 344 -17.32 -17.98 9.08
CA PRO A 344 -17.77 -16.75 9.72
C PRO A 344 -16.89 -15.56 9.34
N LEU A 345 -17.39 -14.38 9.66
CA LEU A 345 -16.73 -13.08 9.58
C LEU A 345 -15.94 -12.81 10.87
N LEU A 346 -15.09 -11.79 10.83
CA LEU A 346 -14.37 -11.33 12.02
C LEU A 346 -15.37 -10.74 13.02
N LYS A 347 -15.17 -11.02 14.30
CA LYS A 347 -15.91 -10.36 15.38
C LYS A 347 -15.31 -8.98 15.62
N VAL A 348 -16.13 -7.93 15.51
CA VAL A 348 -15.72 -6.57 15.88
C VAL A 348 -15.39 -6.56 17.39
N PRO A 349 -14.27 -5.93 17.82
CA PRO A 349 -13.97 -5.76 19.23
C PRO A 349 -15.13 -5.09 19.99
N PRO A 350 -15.32 -5.40 21.28
CA PRO A 350 -16.41 -4.82 22.05
C PRO A 350 -16.22 -3.30 22.24
N ALA A 351 -17.34 -2.56 22.35
CA ALA A 351 -17.35 -1.13 22.63
C ALA A 351 -16.49 -0.73 23.85
N SER A 352 -16.38 -1.63 24.84
CA SER A 352 -15.54 -1.43 26.03
C SER A 352 -14.07 -1.17 25.70
N ASP A 353 -13.53 -1.72 24.61
CA ASP A 353 -12.13 -1.51 24.23
C ASP A 353 -11.84 -0.05 23.88
N TRP A 354 -12.88 0.73 23.53
CA TRP A 354 -12.81 2.17 23.37
C TRP A 354 -13.26 2.93 24.64
N ASP A 355 -14.40 2.55 25.22
CA ASP A 355 -15.02 3.29 26.32
C ASP A 355 -14.16 3.29 27.59
N THR A 356 -13.37 2.24 27.81
CA THR A 356 -12.54 2.14 29.02
C THR A 356 -11.14 2.70 28.86
N LEU A 357 -10.78 3.26 27.69
CA LEU A 357 -9.41 3.66 27.38
C LEU A 357 -8.82 4.64 28.39
N GLU A 358 -9.63 5.59 28.86
CA GLU A 358 -9.18 6.60 29.84
C GLU A 358 -8.87 6.00 31.21
N GLN A 359 -9.52 4.90 31.59
CA GLN A 359 -9.26 4.20 32.84
C GLN A 359 -8.15 3.16 32.71
N THR A 360 -7.99 2.55 31.53
CA THR A 360 -7.07 1.42 31.32
C THR A 360 -5.75 1.80 30.69
N THR A 361 -5.59 3.02 30.17
CA THR A 361 -4.41 3.46 29.42
C THR A 361 -3.73 4.64 30.12
N PRO A 362 -2.41 4.59 30.34
CA PRO A 362 -1.64 5.75 30.81
C PRO A 362 -1.87 6.98 29.92
N ARG A 363 -1.96 8.17 30.52
CA ARG A 363 -2.35 9.41 29.81
C ARG A 363 -1.40 9.71 28.64
N GLU A 364 -0.13 9.37 28.77
CA GLU A 364 0.90 9.54 27.74
C GLU A 364 0.75 8.61 26.52
N LEU A 365 0.02 7.49 26.66
CA LEU A 365 -0.24 6.54 25.57
C LEU A 365 -1.67 6.65 25.01
N LEU A 366 -2.55 7.41 25.67
CA LEU A 366 -3.98 7.44 25.34
C LEU A 366 -4.25 7.84 23.88
N VAL A 367 -3.56 8.85 23.35
CA VAL A 367 -3.75 9.30 21.96
C VAL A 367 -3.33 8.23 20.97
N GLN A 368 -2.17 7.61 21.18
CA GLN A 368 -1.73 6.47 20.37
C GLN A 368 -2.76 5.35 20.42
N LYS A 369 -3.28 5.06 21.62
CA LYS A 369 -4.20 3.97 21.85
C LYS A 369 -5.57 4.19 21.19
N ARG A 370 -6.09 5.42 21.21
CA ARG A 370 -7.31 5.78 20.48
C ARG A 370 -7.17 5.50 18.98
N HIS A 371 -6.03 5.86 18.39
CA HIS A 371 -5.76 5.54 16.99
C HIS A 371 -5.64 4.04 16.73
N GLU A 372 -4.95 3.29 17.59
CA GLU A 372 -4.86 1.82 17.47
C GLU A 372 -6.23 1.15 17.48
N VAL A 373 -7.09 1.48 18.45
CA VAL A 373 -8.45 0.91 18.57
C VAL A 373 -9.33 1.36 17.39
N TRP A 374 -9.18 2.60 16.93
CA TRP A 374 -9.89 3.06 15.73
C TRP A 374 -9.53 2.23 14.50
N ILE A 375 -8.23 1.97 14.26
CA ILE A 375 -7.76 1.14 13.14
C ILE A 375 -8.29 -0.29 13.27
N GLU A 376 -8.19 -0.86 14.46
CA GLU A 376 -8.63 -2.21 14.74
C GLU A 376 -10.12 -2.41 14.41
N CYS A 377 -10.99 -1.58 14.99
CA CYS A 377 -12.43 -1.69 14.78
C CYS A 377 -12.82 -1.32 13.34
N SER A 378 -12.24 -0.26 12.77
CA SER A 378 -12.54 0.18 11.40
C SER A 378 -12.10 -0.84 10.36
N THR A 379 -10.87 -1.37 10.47
CA THR A 379 -10.35 -2.33 9.50
C THR A 379 -11.08 -3.67 9.60
N THR A 380 -11.42 -4.13 10.81
CA THR A 380 -12.27 -5.33 11.01
C THR A 380 -13.60 -5.21 10.27
N LYS A 381 -14.26 -4.06 10.37
CA LYS A 381 -15.51 -3.77 9.65
C LYS A 381 -15.32 -3.74 8.14
N VAL A 382 -14.25 -3.09 7.65
CA VAL A 382 -13.91 -3.07 6.22
C VAL A 382 -13.66 -4.48 5.70
N VAL A 383 -12.93 -5.33 6.44
CA VAL A 383 -12.73 -6.75 6.08
C VAL A 383 -14.08 -7.47 5.99
N ASN A 384 -14.94 -7.32 6.99
CA ASN A 384 -16.25 -7.98 7.00
C ASN A 384 -17.11 -7.55 5.81
N GLN A 385 -17.18 -6.25 5.53
CA GLN A 385 -17.94 -5.73 4.40
C GLN A 385 -17.36 -6.22 3.06
N ALA A 386 -16.03 -6.23 2.92
CA ALA A 386 -15.35 -6.76 1.73
C ALA A 386 -15.65 -8.26 1.53
N MET A 387 -15.60 -9.06 2.60
CA MET A 387 -15.89 -10.50 2.55
C MET A 387 -17.36 -10.77 2.23
N ILE A 388 -18.30 -9.98 2.76
CA ILE A 388 -19.72 -10.07 2.37
C ILE A 388 -19.86 -9.82 0.86
N LYS A 389 -19.24 -8.76 0.32
CA LYS A 389 -19.30 -8.46 -1.12
C LYS A 389 -18.66 -9.54 -1.99
N TYR A 390 -17.56 -10.13 -1.52
CA TYR A 390 -16.93 -11.27 -2.19
C TYR A 390 -17.85 -12.49 -2.21
N LYS A 391 -18.36 -12.90 -1.05
CA LYS A 391 -19.24 -14.07 -0.92
C LYS A 391 -20.54 -13.90 -1.70
N GLN A 392 -21.11 -12.69 -1.76
CA GLN A 392 -22.27 -12.38 -2.61
C GLN A 392 -22.04 -12.69 -4.09
N ARG A 393 -20.80 -12.57 -4.59
CA ARG A 393 -20.46 -12.84 -5.99
C ARG A 393 -19.99 -14.27 -6.23
N SER A 394 -19.45 -14.93 -5.20
CA SER A 394 -18.84 -16.26 -5.32
C SER A 394 -19.74 -17.42 -4.88
N CYS A 395 -20.69 -17.18 -3.97
CA CYS A 395 -21.42 -18.23 -3.26
C CYS A 395 -22.87 -18.35 -3.75
N SER A 396 -23.14 -19.30 -4.65
CA SER A 396 -24.48 -19.53 -5.21
C SER A 396 -25.49 -20.09 -4.20
N ASN A 397 -25.03 -20.82 -3.19
CA ASN A 397 -25.87 -21.58 -2.25
C ASN A 397 -26.04 -20.88 -0.89
N GLY A 398 -25.81 -19.57 -0.86
CA GLY A 398 -25.78 -18.78 0.38
C GLY A 398 -24.40 -18.67 1.00
N TYR A 399 -24.27 -17.79 1.99
CA TYR A 399 -23.01 -17.52 2.69
C TYR A 399 -23.27 -17.10 4.14
N SER A 400 -22.30 -17.36 5.02
CA SER A 400 -22.35 -16.96 6.43
C SER A 400 -22.11 -15.46 6.59
N THR A 401 -22.93 -14.84 7.44
CA THR A 401 -22.80 -13.46 7.92
C THR A 401 -22.54 -13.40 9.42
N GLU A 402 -22.36 -14.55 10.08
CA GLU A 402 -22.07 -14.63 11.50
C GLU A 402 -20.71 -14.00 11.79
N GLN A 403 -20.62 -13.14 12.81
CA GLN A 403 -19.36 -12.54 13.26
C GLN A 403 -18.86 -13.26 14.53
N SER A 404 -18.01 -14.27 14.36
CA SER A 404 -17.53 -15.10 15.47
C SER A 404 -16.03 -15.41 15.46
N ILE A 405 -15.28 -14.99 14.44
CA ILE A 405 -13.82 -15.14 14.44
C ILE A 405 -13.21 -14.03 15.30
N GLU A 406 -12.77 -14.40 16.50
CA GLU A 406 -12.09 -13.49 17.42
C GLU A 406 -10.60 -13.36 17.10
N MET A 407 -10.17 -12.12 16.88
CA MET A 407 -8.75 -11.77 16.73
C MET A 407 -8.21 -11.36 18.11
N VAL A 408 -7.89 -12.34 18.95
CA VAL A 408 -7.47 -12.12 20.34
C VAL A 408 -6.13 -12.80 20.60
N LYS A 409 -5.23 -12.10 21.29
CA LYS A 409 -4.01 -12.72 21.83
C LYS A 409 -4.27 -13.12 23.28
N LEU A 410 -4.07 -14.41 23.58
CA LEU A 410 -4.35 -15.03 24.88
C LEU A 410 -3.28 -14.75 25.94
#